data_AF-A0A2U9B0B2-F1
#
_entry.id   AF-A0A2U9B0B2-F1
#
_cell.length_a   1.000
_cell.length_b   1.000
_cell.length_c   1.000
_cell.angle_alpha   90.00
_cell.angle_beta   90.00
_cell.angle_gamma   90.00
#
_symmetry.space_group_name_H-M   'P 1'
#
loop_
_entity.id
_entity.type
_entity.pdbx_description
1 polymer ?
#
loop_
_entity_poly.entity_id
_entity_poly.type
_entity_poly.pdbx_seq_one_letter_code
_entity_poly.pdbx_strand_id
1 'polypeptide(L)'
;MSANTSSNISFPVLCYSDSTVYPEFFMCLERNSVGASLFLAYTATNLLILPLYFLVLWMGFCRRRREGSAASETTSHSDFITYNLVTMEIICVLGFLFSCSANFVCRPWMMITGYFLSAAIFPAQTLFHCLTCVERYMAVVHPIAYLKLGKSGRVRVRNISLVCVWLLNMGVSGVILLYFPRFPAVIYFSLNAIIIIIVSFCSISVLNRFWNVGGRRERIDRTKQRAYQNILFITGTLVMRSSGLAVTSTIFVLQSENENNQCVALICGNWLYLPSSLVLPLLFLHRAGALACFSRNTSTAENYMT
;
A
#
# COMPACT_ATOMS: atom_id res chain seq x y z
N MET A 1 37.99 -24.04 -31.94
CA MET A 1 36.83 -24.20 -31.04
C MET A 1 37.34 -23.91 -29.64
N SER A 2 37.08 -22.79 -29.00
CA SER A 2 35.77 -22.21 -28.64
C SER A 2 35.81 -20.68 -28.68
N ALA A 3 34.82 -20.07 -29.34
CA ALA A 3 34.58 -18.65 -29.28
C ALA A 3 33.67 -18.37 -28.07
N ASN A 4 34.21 -17.72 -27.04
CA ASN A 4 33.43 -17.17 -25.94
C ASN A 4 32.74 -15.88 -26.43
N THR A 5 31.57 -16.03 -27.03
CA THR A 5 30.68 -14.92 -27.35
C THR A 5 29.90 -14.53 -26.10
N SER A 6 30.50 -13.72 -25.23
CA SER A 6 29.77 -13.01 -24.19
C SER A 6 28.96 -11.89 -24.87
N SER A 7 27.70 -12.17 -25.17
CA SER A 7 26.74 -11.16 -25.60
C SER A 7 26.51 -10.18 -24.46
N ASN A 8 27.25 -9.07 -24.46
CA ASN A 8 26.95 -7.91 -23.63
C ASN A 8 25.60 -7.35 -24.08
N ILE A 9 24.57 -7.64 -23.30
CA ILE A 9 23.26 -6.99 -23.43
C ILE A 9 23.50 -5.52 -23.04
N SER A 10 23.74 -4.68 -24.04
CA SER A 10 23.82 -3.24 -23.89
C SER A 10 22.41 -2.73 -23.63
N PHE A 11 22.11 -2.48 -22.35
CA PHE A 11 20.89 -1.79 -21.95
C PHE A 11 20.85 -0.39 -22.60
N PRO A 12 19.65 0.11 -22.97
CA PRO A 12 19.53 1.42 -23.59
C PRO A 12 20.15 2.50 -22.69
N VAL A 13 20.90 3.40 -23.32
CA VAL A 13 21.59 4.53 -22.70
C VAL A 13 20.59 5.31 -21.84
N LEU A 14 20.75 5.23 -20.51
CA LEU A 14 20.07 6.11 -19.56
C LEU A 14 20.60 7.53 -19.77
N CYS A 15 19.70 8.51 -19.84
CA CYS A 15 20.08 9.87 -20.17
C CYS A 15 20.90 10.53 -19.07
N TYR A 16 22.11 10.92 -19.43
CA TYR A 16 23.00 11.74 -18.63
C TYR A 16 22.47 13.17 -18.57
N SER A 17 22.18 13.70 -17.40
CA SER A 17 21.72 15.08 -17.22
C SER A 17 22.22 15.67 -15.91
N ASP A 18 22.37 17.00 -15.87
CA ASP A 18 22.96 17.74 -14.75
C ASP A 18 22.32 17.36 -13.40
N SER A 19 23.16 16.90 -12.48
CA SER A 19 22.81 16.25 -11.21
C SER A 19 22.10 17.15 -10.18
N THR A 20 21.99 18.46 -10.43
CA THR A 20 21.43 19.43 -9.46
C THR A 20 19.90 19.48 -9.42
N VAL A 21 19.22 18.96 -10.45
CA VAL A 21 17.75 19.03 -10.59
C VAL A 21 17.06 17.74 -10.16
N TYR A 22 17.82 16.66 -9.96
CA TYR A 22 17.25 15.34 -9.74
C TYR A 22 17.13 14.97 -8.25
N PRO A 23 16.04 14.30 -7.85
CA PRO A 23 15.97 13.74 -6.51
C PRO A 23 17.08 12.70 -6.34
N GLU A 24 17.73 12.69 -5.16
CA GLU A 24 18.82 11.74 -4.84
C GLU A 24 18.43 10.27 -5.10
N PHE A 25 17.15 9.93 -4.94
CA PHE A 25 16.59 8.62 -5.27
C PHE A 25 16.80 8.20 -6.73
N PHE A 26 16.75 9.13 -7.69
CA PHE A 26 16.87 8.82 -9.11
C PHE A 26 18.31 8.67 -9.57
N MET A 27 19.27 9.31 -8.88
CA MET A 27 20.70 9.10 -9.15
C MET A 27 21.08 7.62 -8.99
N CYS A 28 20.39 6.89 -8.09
CA CYS A 28 20.54 5.45 -7.92
C CYS A 28 20.12 4.61 -9.13
N LEU A 29 19.17 5.10 -9.94
CA LEU A 29 18.68 4.39 -11.13
C LEU A 29 19.61 4.58 -12.32
N GLU A 30 20.18 5.78 -12.45
CA GLU A 30 21.07 6.13 -13.56
C GLU A 30 22.46 5.48 -13.41
N ARG A 31 23.00 5.47 -12.18
CA ARG A 31 24.40 5.08 -11.93
C ARG A 31 24.60 3.55 -11.82
N ASN A 32 23.54 2.79 -11.54
CA ASN A 32 23.63 1.36 -11.22
C ASN A 32 22.66 0.51 -12.04
N SER A 33 23.18 -0.35 -12.92
CA SER A 33 22.39 -1.26 -13.76
C SER A 33 21.55 -2.26 -12.94
N VAL A 34 22.02 -2.65 -11.76
CA VAL A 34 21.27 -3.49 -10.83
C VAL A 34 20.09 -2.72 -10.24
N GLY A 35 20.30 -1.46 -9.85
CA GLY A 35 19.25 -0.57 -9.35
C GLY A 35 18.15 -0.35 -10.39
N ALA A 36 18.54 -0.02 -11.62
CA ALA A 36 17.60 0.13 -12.74
C ALA A 36 16.77 -1.16 -12.96
N SER A 37 17.43 -2.33 -12.96
CA SER A 37 16.76 -3.63 -13.15
C SER A 37 15.77 -3.94 -12.02
N LEU A 38 16.14 -3.69 -10.76
CA LEU A 38 15.26 -3.90 -9.61
C LEU A 38 14.07 -2.94 -9.62
N PHE A 39 14.26 -1.68 -10.01
CA PHE A 39 13.18 -0.70 -10.12
C PHE A 39 12.23 -1.01 -11.28
N LEU A 40 12.76 -1.47 -12.42
CA LEU A 40 11.95 -1.92 -13.54
C LEU A 40 11.12 -3.15 -13.14
N ALA A 41 11.73 -4.13 -12.46
CA ALA A 41 11.03 -5.31 -11.96
C ALA A 41 9.94 -4.92 -10.94
N TYR A 42 10.22 -3.97 -10.06
CA TYR A 42 9.24 -3.44 -9.10
C TYR A 42 8.06 -2.76 -9.80
N THR A 43 8.34 -1.93 -10.81
CA THR A 43 7.30 -1.24 -11.60
C THR A 43 6.47 -2.23 -12.41
N ALA A 44 7.11 -3.24 -13.03
CA ALA A 44 6.44 -4.32 -13.73
C ALA A 44 5.53 -5.13 -12.79
N THR A 45 5.98 -5.40 -11.56
CA THR A 45 5.17 -6.09 -10.55
C THR A 45 3.94 -5.26 -10.17
N ASN A 46 4.10 -3.96 -9.94
CA ASN A 46 2.97 -3.06 -9.68
C ASN A 46 1.97 -2.98 -10.84
N LEU A 47 2.46 -2.97 -12.08
CA LEU A 47 1.63 -3.05 -13.28
C LEU A 47 0.81 -4.35 -13.34
N LEU A 48 1.41 -5.48 -12.99
CA LEU A 48 0.71 -6.77 -12.94
C LEU A 48 -0.39 -6.81 -11.88
N ILE A 49 -0.26 -6.01 -10.82
CA ILE A 49 -1.27 -5.87 -9.76
C ILE A 49 -2.40 -4.91 -10.17
N LEU A 50 -2.16 -3.97 -11.08
CA LEU A 50 -3.12 -2.95 -11.50
C LEU A 50 -4.51 -3.49 -11.90
N PRO A 51 -4.65 -4.61 -12.64
CA PRO A 51 -5.96 -5.21 -12.94
C PRO A 51 -6.76 -5.58 -11.69
N LEU A 52 -6.10 -6.03 -10.62
CA LEU A 52 -6.75 -6.33 -9.34
C LEU A 52 -7.38 -5.07 -8.72
N TYR A 53 -6.69 -3.93 -8.80
CA TYR A 53 -7.20 -2.65 -8.31
C TYR A 53 -8.43 -2.19 -9.10
N PHE A 54 -8.37 -2.26 -10.43
CA PHE A 54 -9.53 -1.96 -11.28
C PHE A 54 -10.70 -2.91 -11.00
N LEU A 55 -10.44 -4.20 -10.79
CA LEU A 55 -11.47 -5.18 -10.44
C LEU A 55 -12.17 -4.81 -9.12
N VAL A 56 -11.43 -4.40 -8.09
CA VAL A 56 -12.00 -3.97 -6.81
C VAL A 56 -12.89 -2.74 -6.97
N LEU A 57 -12.44 -1.73 -7.73
CA LEU A 57 -13.23 -0.54 -8.03
C LEU A 57 -14.48 -0.87 -8.85
N TRP A 58 -14.33 -1.71 -9.88
CA TRP A 58 -15.42 -2.17 -10.73
C TRP A 58 -16.49 -2.90 -9.94
N MET A 59 -16.11 -3.88 -9.10
CA MET A 59 -17.06 -4.58 -8.23
C MET A 59 -17.77 -3.62 -7.28
N GLY A 60 -17.05 -2.66 -6.72
CA GLY A 60 -17.64 -1.62 -5.86
C GLY A 60 -18.67 -0.76 -6.58
N PHE A 61 -18.35 -0.36 -7.82
CA PHE A 61 -19.25 0.37 -8.69
C PHE A 61 -20.48 -0.46 -9.06
N CYS A 62 -20.30 -1.71 -9.49
CA CYS A 62 -21.40 -2.63 -9.81
C CYS A 62 -22.31 -2.85 -8.61
N ARG A 63 -21.75 -3.04 -7.41
CA ARG A 63 -22.54 -3.23 -6.19
C ARG A 63 -23.37 -1.98 -5.87
N ARG A 64 -22.76 -0.80 -5.94
CA ARG A 64 -23.46 0.49 -5.77
C ARG A 64 -24.61 0.65 -6.77
N ARG A 65 -24.42 0.22 -8.03
CA ARG A 65 -25.45 0.30 -9.06
C ARG A 65 -26.61 -0.69 -8.81
N ARG A 66 -26.32 -1.90 -8.33
CA ARG A 66 -27.33 -2.94 -8.04
C ARG A 66 -28.17 -2.65 -6.81
N GLU A 67 -27.58 -2.04 -5.78
CA GLU A 67 -28.27 -1.79 -4.50
C GLU A 67 -29.25 -0.61 -4.56
N GLY A 68 -29.20 0.23 -5.60
CA GLY A 68 -30.11 1.38 -5.76
C GLY A 68 -30.05 2.37 -4.59
N SER A 69 -30.74 3.52 -4.72
CA SER A 69 -30.74 4.57 -3.70
C SER A 69 -31.37 4.15 -2.36
N ALA A 70 -32.11 3.03 -2.31
CA ALA A 70 -32.84 2.57 -1.13
C ALA A 70 -32.10 1.53 -0.26
N ALA A 71 -31.11 0.80 -0.80
CA ALA A 71 -30.31 -0.18 -0.03
C ALA A 71 -28.82 0.22 0.14
N SER A 72 -28.43 1.42 -0.32
CA SER A 72 -27.13 2.06 -0.02
C SER A 72 -26.89 2.23 1.49
N GLU A 73 -27.91 1.98 2.29
CA GLU A 73 -27.84 1.92 3.73
C GLU A 73 -26.99 0.75 4.27
N THR A 74 -26.77 -0.33 3.54
CA THR A 74 -25.95 -1.48 4.03
C THR A 74 -24.72 -1.76 3.19
N THR A 75 -24.25 -0.81 2.36
CA THR A 75 -22.88 -0.91 1.86
C THR A 75 -21.96 -0.99 3.07
N SER A 76 -21.27 -2.13 3.24
CA SER A 76 -20.33 -2.37 4.33
C SER A 76 -19.39 -1.17 4.44
N HIS A 77 -19.49 -0.42 5.55
CA HIS A 77 -18.78 0.84 5.75
C HIS A 77 -17.25 0.72 5.59
N SER A 78 -16.71 -0.50 5.69
CA SER A 78 -15.32 -0.88 5.43
C SER A 78 -14.89 -0.62 3.98
N ASP A 79 -15.83 -0.64 3.03
CA ASP A 79 -15.51 -0.73 1.61
C ASP A 79 -15.16 0.64 1.02
N PHE A 80 -15.70 1.72 1.61
CA PHE A 80 -15.36 3.08 1.19
C PHE A 80 -13.89 3.43 1.48
N ILE A 81 -13.37 3.00 2.64
CA ILE A 81 -11.95 3.14 2.97
C ILE A 81 -11.11 2.33 1.98
N THR A 82 -11.53 1.10 1.67
CA THR A 82 -10.84 0.26 0.68
C THR A 82 -10.81 0.92 -0.70
N TYR A 83 -11.88 1.56 -1.18
CA TYR A 83 -11.86 2.24 -2.47
C TYR A 83 -10.91 3.44 -2.50
N ASN A 84 -10.87 4.24 -1.43
CA ASN A 84 -9.92 5.36 -1.32
C ASN A 84 -8.48 4.85 -1.32
N LEU A 85 -8.21 3.78 -0.56
CA LEU A 85 -6.90 3.14 -0.56
C LEU A 85 -6.51 2.63 -1.95
N VAL A 86 -7.40 1.87 -2.62
CA VAL A 86 -7.13 1.36 -3.98
C VAL A 86 -6.92 2.50 -4.98
N THR A 87 -7.66 3.60 -4.83
CA THR A 87 -7.45 4.81 -5.66
C THR A 87 -6.04 5.37 -5.46
N MET A 88 -5.57 5.47 -4.21
CA MET A 88 -4.19 5.86 -3.93
C MET A 88 -3.18 4.88 -4.53
N GLU A 89 -3.37 3.57 -4.41
CA GLU A 89 -2.46 2.59 -5.01
C GLU A 89 -2.36 2.78 -6.53
N ILE A 90 -3.47 3.02 -7.23
CA ILE A 90 -3.45 3.31 -8.68
C ILE A 90 -2.63 4.56 -8.98
N ILE A 91 -2.81 5.64 -8.22
CA ILE A 91 -2.01 6.87 -8.39
C ILE A 91 -0.52 6.56 -8.14
N CYS A 92 -0.19 5.64 -7.23
CA CYS A 92 1.18 5.23 -6.93
C CYS A 92 1.80 4.49 -8.11
N VAL A 93 1.07 3.52 -8.67
CA VAL A 93 1.49 2.81 -9.89
C VAL A 93 1.71 3.79 -11.03
N LEU A 94 0.81 4.76 -11.23
CA LEU A 94 1.01 5.83 -12.22
C LEU A 94 2.28 6.64 -11.95
N GLY A 95 2.57 6.97 -10.69
CA GLY A 95 3.81 7.64 -10.28
C GLY A 95 5.06 6.85 -10.68
N PHE A 96 5.07 5.53 -10.44
CA PHE A 96 6.17 4.65 -10.88
C PHE A 96 6.27 4.56 -12.40
N LEU A 97 5.15 4.55 -13.13
CA LEU A 97 5.17 4.55 -14.59
C LEU A 97 5.72 5.84 -15.19
N PHE A 98 5.32 7.00 -14.65
CA PHE A 98 5.90 8.28 -15.04
C PHE A 98 7.41 8.31 -14.75
N SER A 99 7.81 7.80 -13.60
CA SER A 99 9.21 7.68 -13.19
C SER A 99 10.02 6.78 -14.15
N CYS A 100 9.53 5.58 -14.47
CA CYS A 100 10.15 4.70 -15.47
C CYS A 100 10.20 5.35 -16.85
N SER A 101 9.09 5.92 -17.33
CA SER A 101 9.00 6.55 -18.64
C SER A 101 9.93 7.75 -18.77
N ALA A 102 10.12 8.51 -17.70
CA ALA A 102 11.04 9.64 -17.67
C ALA A 102 12.49 9.23 -17.93
N ASN A 103 12.90 8.03 -17.47
CA ASN A 103 14.23 7.48 -17.74
C ASN A 103 14.42 7.14 -19.23
N PHE A 104 13.37 6.73 -19.93
CA PHE A 104 13.44 6.40 -21.36
C PHE A 104 13.28 7.63 -22.28
N VAL A 105 12.44 8.59 -21.89
CA VAL A 105 12.11 9.78 -22.71
C VAL A 105 12.98 10.99 -22.37
N CYS A 106 13.73 10.92 -21.26
CA CYS A 106 14.70 11.93 -20.84
C CYS A 106 14.07 13.31 -20.60
N ARG A 107 12.87 13.31 -20.02
CA ARG A 107 12.12 14.53 -19.68
C ARG A 107 12.07 14.70 -18.16
N PRO A 108 12.80 15.69 -17.60
CA PRO A 108 12.91 15.85 -16.13
C PRO A 108 11.54 16.12 -15.48
N TRP A 109 10.64 16.83 -16.15
CA TRP A 109 9.28 17.07 -15.65
C TRP A 109 8.50 15.79 -15.36
N MET A 110 8.62 14.75 -16.21
CA MET A 110 7.95 13.47 -15.98
C MET A 110 8.49 12.75 -14.74
N MET A 111 9.79 12.88 -14.49
CA MET A 111 10.44 12.31 -13.31
C MET A 111 10.01 13.01 -12.03
N ILE A 112 9.98 14.34 -12.06
CA ILE A 112 9.51 15.17 -10.94
C ILE A 112 8.05 14.84 -10.62
N THR A 113 7.19 14.73 -11.64
CA THR A 113 5.79 14.31 -11.45
C THR A 113 5.70 12.90 -10.86
N GLY A 114 6.45 11.94 -11.39
CA GLY A 114 6.47 10.57 -10.88
C GLY A 114 6.95 10.47 -9.42
N TYR A 115 7.94 11.27 -9.06
CA TYR A 115 8.46 11.41 -7.70
C TYR A 115 7.38 11.93 -6.75
N PHE A 116 6.71 13.04 -7.09
CA PHE A 116 5.67 13.61 -6.22
C PHE A 116 4.48 12.67 -6.04
N LEU A 117 4.03 12.03 -7.13
CA LEU A 117 2.93 11.07 -7.07
C LEU A 117 3.27 9.91 -6.12
N SER A 118 4.44 9.27 -6.31
CA SER A 118 4.84 8.12 -5.49
C SER A 118 5.16 8.50 -4.04
N ALA A 119 5.95 9.56 -3.81
CA ALA A 119 6.36 9.98 -2.47
C ALA A 119 5.17 10.43 -1.60
N ALA A 120 4.18 11.09 -2.20
CA ALA A 120 2.98 11.51 -1.51
C ALA A 120 2.12 10.32 -1.06
N ILE A 121 2.15 9.17 -1.71
CA ILE A 121 1.14 8.12 -1.45
C ILE A 121 1.51 7.23 -0.28
N PHE A 122 2.80 7.06 -0.01
CA PHE A 122 3.25 6.25 1.11
C PHE A 122 2.66 6.64 2.47
N PRO A 123 2.64 7.92 2.90
CA PRO A 123 2.04 8.32 4.17
C PRO A 123 0.52 8.16 4.15
N ALA A 124 -0.15 8.45 3.02
CA ALA A 124 -1.58 8.19 2.88
C ALA A 124 -1.92 6.71 3.12
N GLN A 125 -1.18 5.79 2.50
CA GLN A 125 -1.36 4.36 2.67
C GLN A 125 -1.25 3.95 4.16
N THR A 126 -0.21 4.42 4.84
CA THR A 126 0.00 4.17 6.28
C THR A 126 -1.14 4.75 7.13
N LEU A 127 -1.64 5.94 6.79
CA LEU A 127 -2.81 6.54 7.45
C LEU A 127 -4.11 5.75 7.22
N PHE A 128 -4.37 5.23 6.02
CA PHE A 128 -5.54 4.38 5.76
C PHE A 128 -5.49 3.06 6.54
N HIS A 129 -4.30 2.45 6.66
CA HIS A 129 -4.11 1.31 7.54
C HIS A 129 -4.38 1.69 9.01
N CYS A 130 -3.91 2.86 9.46
CA CYS A 130 -4.21 3.38 10.79
C CYS A 130 -5.71 3.53 11.04
N LEU A 131 -6.45 4.18 10.12
CA LEU A 131 -7.90 4.32 10.22
C LEU A 131 -8.60 2.95 10.28
N THR A 132 -8.15 2.00 9.47
CA THR A 132 -8.68 0.63 9.48
C THR A 132 -8.44 -0.04 10.84
N CYS A 133 -7.25 0.11 11.43
CA CYS A 133 -6.92 -0.46 12.74
C CYS A 133 -7.70 0.21 13.88
N VAL A 134 -7.82 1.54 13.88
CA VAL A 134 -8.62 2.28 14.86
C VAL A 134 -10.10 1.90 14.77
N GLU A 135 -10.64 1.75 13.57
CA GLU A 135 -12.02 1.28 13.38
C GLU A 135 -12.25 -0.09 14.01
N ARG A 136 -11.32 -1.04 13.79
CA ARG A 136 -11.40 -2.38 14.37
C ARG A 136 -11.21 -2.36 15.89
N TYR A 137 -10.29 -1.54 16.38
CA TYR A 137 -10.07 -1.31 17.81
C TYR A 137 -11.36 -0.82 18.48
N MET A 138 -12.00 0.22 17.92
CA MET A 138 -13.25 0.75 18.47
C MET A 138 -14.37 -0.29 18.47
N ALA A 139 -14.48 -1.09 17.41
CA ALA A 139 -15.51 -2.12 17.32
C ALA A 139 -15.32 -3.26 18.36
N VAL A 140 -14.08 -3.61 18.71
CA VAL A 140 -13.78 -4.74 19.61
C VAL A 140 -13.63 -4.30 21.07
N VAL A 141 -12.88 -3.23 21.32
CA VAL A 141 -12.51 -2.78 22.67
C VAL A 141 -13.61 -1.91 23.28
N HIS A 142 -14.30 -1.11 22.47
CA HIS A 142 -15.33 -0.15 22.91
C HIS A 142 -16.67 -0.34 22.17
N PRO A 143 -17.28 -1.54 22.19
CA PRO A 143 -18.47 -1.84 21.40
C PRO A 143 -19.66 -0.94 21.75
N ILE A 144 -19.82 -0.56 23.02
CA ILE A 144 -20.92 0.32 23.47
C ILE A 144 -20.76 1.72 22.85
N ALA A 145 -19.56 2.30 22.91
CA ALA A 145 -19.30 3.60 22.29
C ALA A 145 -19.46 3.53 20.76
N TYR A 146 -18.98 2.45 20.15
CA TYR A 146 -19.09 2.22 18.72
C TYR A 146 -20.55 2.04 18.23
N LEU A 147 -21.41 1.43 19.05
CA LEU A 147 -22.84 1.30 18.78
C LEU A 147 -23.60 2.61 19.06
N LYS A 148 -23.25 3.33 20.13
CA LYS A 148 -23.87 4.62 20.51
C LYS A 148 -23.68 5.71 19.45
N LEU A 149 -22.57 5.69 18.73
CA LEU A 149 -22.33 6.62 17.61
C LEU A 149 -23.36 6.47 16.47
N GLY A 150 -24.11 5.36 16.46
CA GLY A 150 -25.12 5.07 15.46
C GLY A 150 -24.52 4.88 14.06
N LYS A 151 -25.38 4.58 13.09
CA LYS A 151 -24.97 4.39 11.71
C LYS A 151 -24.52 5.70 11.04
N SER A 152 -25.33 6.75 11.18
CA SER A 152 -25.05 8.07 10.59
C SER A 152 -23.77 8.71 11.18
N GLY A 153 -23.59 8.65 12.50
CA GLY A 153 -22.40 9.19 13.15
C GLY A 153 -21.12 8.47 12.72
N ARG A 154 -21.15 7.13 12.58
CA ARG A 154 -20.00 6.36 12.06
C ARG A 154 -19.62 6.76 10.65
N VAL A 155 -20.59 6.99 9.76
CA VAL A 155 -20.30 7.46 8.39
C VAL A 155 -19.68 8.85 8.42
N ARG A 156 -20.22 9.76 9.24
CA ARG A 156 -19.71 11.12 9.37
C ARG A 156 -18.26 11.15 9.86
N VAL A 157 -17.95 10.40 10.92
CA VAL A 157 -16.57 10.32 11.45
C VAL A 157 -15.61 9.78 10.42
N ARG A 158 -15.98 8.72 9.68
CA ARG A 158 -15.13 8.17 8.61
C ARG A 158 -14.90 9.19 7.51
N ASN A 159 -15.94 9.85 7.01
CA ASN A 159 -15.80 10.85 5.94
C ASN A 159 -14.89 12.00 6.38
N ILE A 160 -15.05 12.49 7.61
CA ILE A 160 -14.15 13.50 8.18
C ILE A 160 -12.71 12.97 8.24
N SER A 161 -12.50 11.76 8.78
CA SER A 161 -11.17 11.15 8.83
C SER A 161 -10.53 10.99 7.44
N LEU A 162 -11.31 10.62 6.43
CA LEU A 162 -10.82 10.50 5.05
C LEU A 162 -10.40 11.87 4.50
N VAL A 163 -11.22 12.90 4.69
CA VAL A 163 -10.84 14.28 4.31
C VAL A 163 -9.57 14.71 5.04
N CYS A 164 -9.44 14.41 6.34
CA CYS A 164 -8.22 14.70 7.10
C CYS A 164 -7.01 13.96 6.54
N VAL A 165 -7.13 12.69 6.14
CA VAL A 165 -6.02 11.93 5.53
C VAL A 165 -5.61 12.57 4.21
N TRP A 166 -6.56 12.93 3.35
CA TRP A 166 -6.26 13.62 2.10
C TRP A 166 -5.58 14.97 2.32
N LEU A 167 -6.07 15.78 3.26
CA LEU A 167 -5.48 17.08 3.61
C LEU A 167 -4.07 16.94 4.19
N LEU A 168 -3.85 16.00 5.11
CA LEU A 168 -2.52 15.67 5.64
C LEU A 168 -1.59 15.24 4.51
N ASN A 169 -2.09 14.45 3.56
CA ASN A 169 -1.32 14.00 2.42
C ASN A 169 -0.89 15.16 1.51
N MET A 170 -1.81 16.08 1.22
CA MET A 170 -1.51 17.31 0.49
C MET A 170 -0.49 18.18 1.24
N GLY A 171 -0.61 18.27 2.57
CA GLY A 171 0.35 18.96 3.42
C GLY A 171 1.75 18.35 3.34
N VAL A 172 1.88 17.02 3.48
CA VAL A 172 3.16 16.33 3.33
C VAL A 172 3.73 16.50 1.91
N SER A 173 2.88 16.44 0.89
CA SER A 173 3.29 16.69 -0.50
C SER A 173 3.84 18.12 -0.69
N GLY A 174 3.19 19.11 -0.07
CA GLY A 174 3.67 20.50 -0.05
C GLY A 174 5.01 20.64 0.67
N VAL A 175 5.21 19.94 1.78
CA VAL A 175 6.51 19.90 2.46
C VAL A 175 7.58 19.25 1.57
N ILE A 176 7.28 18.14 0.90
CA ILE A 176 8.23 17.51 -0.05
C ILE A 176 8.60 18.50 -1.16
N LEU A 177 7.63 19.28 -1.67
CA LEU A 177 7.90 20.29 -2.69
C LEU A 177 8.80 21.43 -2.18
N LEU A 178 8.62 21.86 -0.93
CA LEU A 178 9.45 22.92 -0.31
C LEU A 178 10.90 22.47 -0.06
N TYR A 179 11.13 21.19 0.23
CA TYR A 179 12.46 20.65 0.48
C TYR A 179 13.17 20.13 -0.78
N PHE A 180 12.47 20.06 -1.91
CA PHE A 180 13.00 19.59 -3.19
C PHE A 180 14.28 20.35 -3.59
N PRO A 181 15.35 19.67 -4.05
CA PRO A 181 15.42 18.25 -4.42
C PRO A 181 15.70 17.27 -3.26
N ARG A 182 15.87 17.76 -2.03
CA ARG A 182 16.14 16.92 -0.86
C ARG A 182 14.85 16.34 -0.31
N PHE A 183 14.89 15.07 0.08
CA PHE A 183 13.75 14.43 0.74
C PHE A 183 13.67 14.86 2.22
N PRO A 184 12.52 15.33 2.73
CA PRO A 184 12.35 15.70 4.14
C PRO A 184 12.24 14.45 5.03
N ALA A 185 13.33 13.67 5.09
CA ALA A 185 13.42 12.36 5.74
C ALA A 185 12.93 12.39 7.19
N VAL A 186 13.37 13.36 7.99
CA VAL A 186 13.02 13.46 9.41
C VAL A 186 11.50 13.54 9.61
N ILE A 187 10.83 14.49 8.94
CA ILE A 187 9.37 14.69 9.07
C ILE A 187 8.64 13.41 8.62
N TYR A 188 9.07 12.85 7.50
CA TYR A 188 8.45 11.66 6.91
C TYR A 188 8.58 10.42 7.82
N PHE A 189 9.78 10.15 8.34
CA PHE A 189 10.02 9.02 9.22
C PHE A 189 9.38 9.20 10.59
N SER A 190 9.39 10.41 11.16
CA SER A 190 8.67 10.72 12.41
C SER A 190 7.17 10.47 12.28
N LEU A 191 6.54 10.92 11.18
CA LEU A 191 5.12 10.68 10.93
C LEU A 191 4.82 9.19 10.83
N ASN A 192 5.63 8.44 10.06
CA ASN A 192 5.47 6.99 9.96
C ASN A 192 5.65 6.29 11.31
N ALA A 193 6.66 6.66 12.11
CA ALA A 193 6.89 6.09 13.44
C ALA A 193 5.69 6.29 14.37
N ILE A 194 5.10 7.50 14.40
CA ILE A 194 3.90 7.79 15.19
C ILE A 194 2.74 6.88 14.75
N ILE A 195 2.51 6.75 13.44
CA ILE A 195 1.42 5.89 12.93
C ILE A 195 1.66 4.43 13.30
N ILE A 196 2.90 3.94 13.22
CA ILE A 196 3.25 2.56 13.59
C ILE A 196 2.97 2.31 15.07
N ILE A 197 3.32 3.26 15.95
CA ILE A 197 3.04 3.17 17.39
C ILE A 197 1.52 3.04 17.61
N ILE A 198 0.72 3.90 16.96
CA ILE A 198 -0.75 3.87 17.07
C ILE A 198 -1.31 2.53 16.58
N VAL A 199 -0.88 2.05 15.41
CA VAL A 199 -1.37 0.78 14.87
C VAL A 199 -0.97 -0.39 15.75
N SER A 200 0.28 -0.43 16.21
CA SER A 200 0.78 -1.48 17.09
C SER A 200 -0.01 -1.54 18.38
N PHE A 201 -0.26 -0.37 19.00
CA PHE A 201 -1.11 -0.26 20.18
C PHE A 201 -2.54 -0.77 19.93
N CYS A 202 -3.16 -0.36 18.81
CA CYS A 202 -4.50 -0.82 18.44
C CYS A 202 -4.55 -2.34 18.26
N SER A 203 -3.59 -2.90 17.52
CA SER A 203 -3.51 -4.33 17.24
C SER A 203 -3.26 -5.14 18.50
N ILE A 204 -2.28 -4.76 19.33
CA ILE A 204 -1.99 -5.44 20.61
C ILE A 204 -3.21 -5.39 21.54
N SER A 205 -3.90 -4.25 21.63
CA SER A 205 -5.10 -4.12 22.45
C SER A 205 -6.22 -5.06 22.00
N VAL A 206 -6.40 -5.20 20.68
CA VAL A 206 -7.38 -6.14 20.12
C VAL A 206 -6.96 -7.59 20.37
N LEU A 207 -5.69 -7.93 20.17
CA LEU A 207 -5.15 -9.27 20.43
C LEU A 207 -5.30 -9.67 21.90
N ASN A 208 -5.00 -8.77 22.83
CA ASN A 208 -5.13 -9.01 24.28
C ASN A 208 -6.58 -9.30 24.69
N ARG A 209 -7.55 -8.62 24.06
CA ARG A 209 -8.98 -8.93 24.28
C ARG A 209 -9.35 -10.33 23.79
N PHE A 210 -8.83 -10.75 22.65
CA PHE A 210 -9.09 -12.10 22.14
C PHE A 210 -8.41 -13.19 22.97
N TRP A 211 -7.16 -12.97 23.40
CA TRP A 211 -6.42 -13.93 24.21
C TRP A 211 -7.13 -14.23 25.54
N ASN A 212 -7.61 -13.18 26.22
CA ASN A 212 -8.29 -13.32 27.51
C ASN A 212 -9.67 -14.02 27.40
N VAL A 213 -10.32 -13.96 26.24
CA VAL A 213 -11.62 -14.62 26.02
C VAL A 213 -11.44 -16.09 25.60
N GLY A 214 -10.35 -16.43 24.89
CA GLY A 214 -10.08 -17.78 24.39
C GLY A 214 -9.60 -18.80 25.44
N GLY A 215 -9.24 -18.36 26.65
CA GLY A 215 -8.81 -19.24 27.75
C GLY A 215 -9.94 -20.11 28.33
N ARG A 216 -11.22 -19.73 28.13
CA ARG A 216 -12.37 -20.61 28.37
C ARG A 216 -12.71 -21.29 27.06
N ARG A 217 -12.56 -22.62 27.02
CA ARG A 217 -12.76 -23.58 25.91
C ARG A 217 -14.16 -23.60 25.26
N GLU A 218 -14.88 -22.50 25.30
CA GLU A 218 -16.13 -22.33 24.59
C GLU A 218 -15.81 -22.11 23.11
N ARG A 219 -16.49 -22.86 22.23
CA ARG A 219 -16.25 -22.86 20.77
C ARG A 219 -16.13 -21.42 20.26
N ILE A 220 -14.92 -21.01 19.90
CA ILE A 220 -14.69 -19.71 19.28
C ILE A 220 -15.51 -19.69 17.98
N ASP A 221 -16.50 -18.79 17.92
CA ASP A 221 -17.29 -18.60 16.71
C ASP A 221 -16.35 -18.39 15.52
N ARG A 222 -16.53 -19.19 14.45
CA ARG A 222 -15.73 -19.10 13.22
C ARG A 222 -15.66 -17.67 12.67
N THR A 223 -16.69 -16.86 12.92
CA THR A 223 -16.76 -15.45 12.55
C THR A 223 -15.74 -14.59 13.31
N LYS A 224 -15.56 -14.82 14.62
CA LYS A 224 -14.56 -14.15 15.46
C LYS A 224 -13.14 -14.55 15.06
N GLN A 225 -12.91 -15.84 14.79
CA GLN A 225 -11.61 -16.33 14.34
C GLN A 225 -11.19 -15.72 13.00
N ARG A 226 -12.11 -15.61 12.03
CA ARG A 226 -11.84 -14.95 10.74
C ARG A 226 -11.52 -13.47 10.91
N ALA A 227 -12.22 -12.77 11.81
CA ALA A 227 -11.93 -11.37 12.10
C ALA A 227 -10.51 -11.20 12.70
N TYR A 228 -10.15 -12.08 13.63
CA TYR A 228 -8.82 -12.13 14.22
C TYR A 228 -7.71 -12.35 13.19
N GLN A 229 -7.86 -13.36 12.31
CA GLN A 229 -6.90 -13.65 11.26
C GLN A 229 -6.67 -12.43 10.35
N ASN A 230 -7.72 -11.72 9.96
CA ASN A 230 -7.60 -10.51 9.13
C ASN A 230 -6.78 -9.41 9.82
N ILE A 231 -6.98 -9.21 11.12
CA ILE A 231 -6.24 -8.20 11.90
C ILE A 231 -4.77 -8.60 12.02
N LEU A 232 -4.49 -9.89 12.21
CA LEU A 232 -3.13 -10.42 12.24
C LEU A 232 -2.41 -10.19 10.90
N PHE A 233 -3.07 -10.48 9.78
CA PHE A 233 -2.51 -10.20 8.44
C PHE A 233 -2.21 -8.72 8.23
N ILE A 234 -3.17 -7.83 8.52
CA ILE A 234 -2.97 -6.37 8.39
C ILE A 234 -1.80 -5.91 9.26
N THR A 235 -1.77 -6.34 10.52
CA THR A 235 -0.70 -5.96 11.46
C THR A 235 0.66 -6.48 11.00
N GLY A 236 0.74 -7.76 10.61
CA GLY A 236 1.98 -8.38 10.15
C GLY A 236 2.54 -7.67 8.92
N THR A 237 1.68 -7.34 7.94
CA THR A 237 2.12 -6.62 6.74
C THR A 237 2.56 -5.18 7.02
N LEU A 238 1.92 -4.51 7.99
CA LEU A 238 2.37 -3.18 8.39
C LEU A 238 3.72 -3.24 9.12
N VAL A 239 3.94 -4.22 10.00
CA VAL A 239 5.24 -4.41 10.68
C VAL A 239 6.34 -4.69 9.66
N MET A 240 6.08 -5.54 8.66
CA MET A 240 7.04 -5.84 7.60
C MET A 240 7.36 -4.62 6.72
N ARG A 241 6.36 -3.81 6.38
CA ARG A 241 6.58 -2.52 5.70
C ARG A 241 7.45 -1.59 6.55
N SER A 242 7.13 -1.51 7.84
CA SER A 242 7.79 -0.62 8.79
C SER A 242 9.24 -1.00 9.04
N SER A 243 9.54 -2.30 9.13
CA SER A 243 10.91 -2.77 9.24
C SER A 243 11.70 -2.44 7.97
N GLY A 244 11.09 -2.55 6.79
CA GLY A 244 11.67 -2.08 5.54
C GLY A 244 12.04 -0.60 5.57
N LEU A 245 11.11 0.28 5.96
CA LEU A 245 11.42 1.70 6.15
C LEU A 245 12.55 1.91 7.16
N ALA A 246 12.49 1.28 8.32
CA ALA A 246 13.46 1.48 9.38
C ALA A 246 14.87 1.10 8.90
N VAL A 247 15.02 -0.06 8.25
CA VAL A 247 16.29 -0.53 7.68
C VAL A 247 16.81 0.47 6.64
N THR A 248 15.97 0.91 5.70
CA THR A 248 16.40 1.90 4.69
C THR A 248 16.81 3.24 5.32
N SER A 249 16.09 3.69 6.36
CA SER A 249 16.40 4.92 7.09
C SER A 249 17.74 4.82 7.81
N THR A 250 17.98 3.70 8.49
CA THR A 250 19.24 3.45 9.21
C THR A 250 20.41 3.41 8.23
N ILE A 251 20.27 2.75 7.08
CA ILE A 251 21.31 2.70 6.04
C ILE A 251 21.60 4.10 5.50
N PHE A 252 20.57 4.92 5.30
CA PHE A 252 20.72 6.31 4.84
C PHE A 252 21.46 7.18 5.87
N VAL A 253 21.11 7.05 7.16
CA VAL A 253 21.74 7.83 8.25
C VAL A 253 23.18 7.38 8.51
N LEU A 254 23.48 6.08 8.41
CA LEU A 254 24.82 5.55 8.66
C LEU A 254 25.82 5.85 7.55
N GLN A 255 25.43 6.61 6.51
CA GLN A 255 26.29 7.05 5.40
C GLN A 255 27.21 5.91 4.92
N SER A 256 26.64 4.78 4.50
CA SER A 256 27.43 3.69 3.95
C SER A 256 28.33 4.23 2.84
N GLU A 257 29.65 4.10 2.97
CA GLU A 257 30.62 4.65 1.99
C GLU A 257 30.40 4.16 0.56
N ASN A 258 29.58 3.11 0.38
CA ASN A 258 29.28 2.52 -0.92
C ASN A 258 27.86 2.90 -1.40
N GLU A 259 27.78 3.90 -2.28
CA GLU A 259 26.53 4.38 -2.89
C GLU A 259 25.69 3.26 -3.52
N ASN A 260 26.34 2.26 -4.14
CA ASN A 260 25.63 1.14 -4.78
C ASN A 260 24.81 0.32 -3.80
N ASN A 261 25.35 0.08 -2.60
CA ASN A 261 24.66 -0.69 -1.56
C ASN A 261 23.46 0.08 -1.00
N GLN A 262 23.58 1.40 -0.90
CA GLN A 262 22.46 2.26 -0.46
C GLN A 262 21.29 2.17 -1.45
N CYS A 263 21.58 2.28 -2.74
CA CYS A 263 20.57 2.19 -3.80
C CYS A 263 19.84 0.84 -3.81
N VAL A 264 20.60 -0.25 -3.74
CA VAL A 264 20.02 -1.61 -3.69
C VAL A 264 19.17 -1.78 -2.42
N ALA A 265 19.68 -1.36 -1.27
CA ALA A 265 18.94 -1.46 -0.02
C ALA A 265 17.63 -0.66 -0.04
N LEU A 266 17.65 0.53 -0.63
CA LEU A 266 16.48 1.40 -0.73
C LEU A 266 15.41 0.78 -1.63
N ILE A 267 15.79 0.26 -2.80
CA ILE A 267 14.86 -0.43 -3.69
C ILE A 267 14.34 -1.71 -3.05
N CYS A 268 15.20 -2.53 -2.44
CA CYS A 268 14.79 -3.73 -1.70
C CYS A 268 13.82 -3.40 -0.55
N GLY A 269 14.02 -2.28 0.14
CA GLY A 269 13.09 -1.78 1.13
C GLY A 269 11.70 -1.53 0.54
N ASN A 270 11.61 -0.94 -0.66
CA ASN A 270 10.35 -0.72 -1.38
C ASN A 270 9.62 -2.02 -1.73
N TRP A 271 10.33 -3.13 -1.96
CA TRP A 271 9.68 -4.44 -2.19
C TRP A 271 8.86 -4.93 -0.98
N LEU A 272 9.28 -4.58 0.24
CA LEU A 272 8.54 -4.93 1.47
C LEU A 272 7.18 -4.20 1.59
N TYR A 273 6.92 -3.21 0.73
CA TYR A 273 5.64 -2.50 0.67
C TYR A 273 4.58 -3.27 -0.12
N LEU A 274 4.98 -4.10 -1.08
CA LEU A 274 4.06 -4.81 -1.98
C LEU A 274 2.99 -5.62 -1.23
N PRO A 275 3.34 -6.37 -0.18
CA PRO A 275 2.33 -7.14 0.55
C PRO A 275 1.31 -6.23 1.25
N SER A 276 1.74 -5.06 1.75
CA SER A 276 0.85 -4.07 2.38
C SER A 276 -0.20 -3.56 1.38
N SER A 277 0.21 -3.30 0.14
CA SER A 277 -0.67 -2.84 -0.95
C SER A 277 -1.65 -3.92 -1.43
N LEU A 278 -1.34 -5.21 -1.21
CA LEU A 278 -2.18 -6.34 -1.64
C LEU A 278 -3.18 -6.81 -0.58
N VAL A 279 -2.85 -6.68 0.71
CA VAL A 279 -3.66 -7.27 1.80
C VAL A 279 -5.09 -6.76 1.81
N LEU A 280 -5.32 -5.45 1.72
CA LEU A 280 -6.68 -4.89 1.78
C LEU A 280 -7.52 -5.24 0.53
N PRO A 281 -7.01 -5.10 -0.70
CA PRO A 281 -7.71 -5.51 -1.91
C PRO A 281 -8.05 -7.00 -1.92
N LEU A 282 -7.11 -7.87 -1.52
CA LEU A 282 -7.35 -9.32 -1.44
C LEU A 282 -8.37 -9.66 -0.35
N LEU A 283 -8.31 -8.98 0.80
CA LEU A 283 -9.29 -9.15 1.87
C LEU A 283 -10.70 -8.78 1.40
N PHE A 284 -10.82 -7.70 0.62
CA PHE A 284 -12.09 -7.29 0.02
C PHE A 284 -12.61 -8.35 -0.95
N LEU A 285 -11.75 -8.83 -1.86
CA LEU A 285 -12.11 -9.86 -2.84
C LEU A 285 -12.55 -11.18 -2.16
N HIS A 286 -11.84 -11.59 -1.11
CA HIS A 286 -12.18 -12.77 -0.32
C HIS A 286 -13.53 -12.61 0.41
N ARG A 287 -13.82 -11.42 0.96
CA ARG A 287 -15.13 -11.14 1.59
C ARG A 287 -16.27 -11.06 0.59
N ALA A 288 -16.02 -10.56 -0.60
CA ALA A 288 -17.02 -10.48 -1.67
C ALA A 288 -17.42 -11.86 -2.21
N GLY A 289 -16.73 -12.95 -1.81
CA GLY A 289 -16.98 -14.30 -2.31
C GLY A 289 -16.62 -14.48 -3.79
N ALA A 290 -15.99 -13.49 -4.41
CA ALA A 290 -15.63 -13.50 -5.83
C ALA A 290 -14.67 -14.65 -6.16
N LEU A 291 -13.80 -15.03 -5.22
CA LEU A 291 -12.90 -16.19 -5.37
C LEU A 291 -13.67 -17.52 -5.47
N ALA A 292 -14.84 -17.63 -4.83
CA ALA A 292 -15.68 -18.83 -4.89
C ALA A 292 -16.51 -18.91 -6.18
N CYS A 293 -16.78 -17.78 -6.84
CA CYS A 293 -17.49 -17.74 -8.12
C CYS A 293 -16.67 -18.37 -9.26
N PHE A 294 -15.36 -18.13 -9.29
CA PHE A 294 -14.48 -18.78 -10.27
C PHE A 294 -14.37 -20.29 -10.06
N SER A 295 -14.39 -20.74 -8.81
CA SER A 295 -14.36 -22.18 -8.46
C SER A 295 -15.65 -22.93 -8.82
N ARG A 296 -16.79 -22.24 -8.94
CA ARG A 296 -18.07 -22.89 -9.27
C ARG A 296 -18.24 -23.08 -10.78
N ASN A 297 -17.72 -22.17 -11.59
CA ASN A 297 -17.80 -22.26 -13.05
C ASN A 297 -16.86 -23.35 -13.62
N THR A 298 -15.74 -23.64 -12.96
CA THR A 298 -14.86 -24.75 -13.35
C THR A 298 -15.51 -26.11 -13.09
N SER A 299 -16.28 -26.25 -12.01
CA SER A 299 -16.99 -27.50 -11.67
C SER A 299 -18.33 -27.68 -12.41
N THR A 300 -18.86 -26.63 -13.06
CA THR A 300 -19.99 -26.79 -14.00
C THR A 300 -19.52 -27.11 -15.42
N ALA A 301 -18.34 -26.62 -15.85
CA ALA A 301 -17.77 -26.96 -17.15
C ALA A 301 -17.38 -28.45 -17.27
N GLU A 302 -17.02 -29.09 -16.16
CA GLU A 302 -16.67 -30.52 -16.12
C GLU A 302 -17.88 -31.46 -16.24
N ASN A 303 -19.10 -31.00 -15.86
CA ASN A 303 -20.33 -31.79 -15.94
C ASN A 303 -21.05 -31.71 -17.30
N TYR A 304 -20.53 -30.95 -18.27
CA TYR A 304 -21.05 -30.91 -19.65
C TYR A 304 -20.13 -31.61 -20.66
N MET A 305 -19.08 -32.33 -20.19
CA MET A 305 -18.18 -33.13 -21.03
C MET A 305 -18.18 -34.63 -20.68
N THR A 306 -19.15 -35.10 -19.89
CA THR A 306 -19.45 -36.52 -19.65
C THR A 306 -20.89 -36.82 -20.03
#